data_AF-A0A1H1TJR3-F1
#
_entry.id   AF-A0A1H1TJR3-F1
#
_cell.length_a   1.000
_cell.length_b   1.000
_cell.length_c   1.000
_cell.angle_alpha   90.00
_cell.angle_beta   90.00
_cell.angle_gamma   90.00
#
_symmetry.space_group_name_H-M   'P 1'
#
loop_
_entity.id
_entity.type
_entity.pdbx_description
1 polymer ?
#
loop_
_entity_poly.entity_id
_entity_poly.type
_entity_poly.pdbx_seq_one_letter_code
_entity_poly.pdbx_strand_id
1 'polypeptide(L)'
;MEPPPQLQGELVSQGKSRQLTNVTIKTVAKHAGVSTATVSRVLSGNGRVSPELQEAVRQSAEALNYSINAVAIALRSSRTATMGMIVPEIDSPAMSRLIQQVVNVLE
;
A
#
# COMPACT_ATOMS: atom_id res chain seq x y z
N MET A 1 42.25 -7.82 29.76
CA MET A 1 42.25 -6.59 28.93
C MET A 1 40.79 -6.20 28.78
N GLU A 2 40.27 -5.41 29.71
CA GLU A 2 38.90 -4.87 29.65
C GLU A 2 38.81 -3.87 28.49
N PRO A 3 37.70 -3.85 27.73
CA PRO A 3 37.44 -2.79 26.77
C PRO A 3 37.22 -1.44 27.49
N PRO A 4 37.62 -0.30 26.91
CA PRO A 4 37.55 1.00 27.58
C PRO A 4 36.10 1.46 27.88
N PRO A 5 35.86 2.10 29.04
CA PRO A 5 34.54 2.40 29.59
C PRO A 5 33.92 3.70 29.03
N GLN A 6 33.79 3.83 27.71
CA GLN A 6 33.38 5.12 27.09
C GLN A 6 32.15 5.06 26.17
N LEU A 7 31.35 3.99 26.22
CA LEU A 7 30.10 3.90 25.45
C LEU A 7 28.88 3.65 26.34
N GLN A 8 28.81 4.35 27.47
CA GLN A 8 27.59 4.53 28.26
C GLN A 8 27.18 6.01 28.12
N GLY A 9 26.23 6.32 27.23
CA GLY A 9 25.75 7.70 27.10
C GLY A 9 24.61 7.94 26.12
N GLU A 10 24.56 7.25 24.97
CA GLU A 10 23.69 7.70 23.87
C GLU A 10 22.55 6.75 23.46
N LEU A 11 22.45 5.56 24.05
CA LEU A 11 21.41 4.59 23.65
C LEU A 11 20.05 4.78 24.35
N VAL A 12 19.89 5.81 25.17
CA VAL A 12 18.61 6.12 25.86
C VAL A 12 17.82 7.18 25.08
N SER A 13 17.39 6.90 23.84
CA SER A 13 16.20 7.59 23.26
C SER A 13 15.69 7.08 21.90
N GLN A 14 16.30 6.06 21.27
CA GLN A 14 15.90 5.62 19.92
C GLN A 14 14.57 4.85 19.82
N GLY A 15 13.62 5.09 20.75
CA GLY A 15 12.25 4.57 20.68
C GLY A 15 11.19 5.59 20.25
N LYS A 16 11.54 6.87 20.00
CA LYS A 16 10.52 7.94 19.85
C LYS A 16 10.82 9.03 18.82
N SER A 17 11.59 8.74 17.77
CA SER A 17 12.03 9.75 16.80
C SER A 17 12.02 9.23 15.36
N ARG A 18 10.81 8.96 14.86
CA ARG A 18 10.46 9.12 13.43
C ARG A 18 8.98 9.45 13.29
N GLN A 19 8.53 10.53 13.95
CA GLN A 19 7.37 11.28 13.45
C GLN A 19 7.79 12.01 12.16
N LEU A 20 8.06 11.24 11.11
CA LEU A 20 7.83 11.75 9.78
C LEU A 20 6.32 11.66 9.60
N THR A 21 5.72 12.79 9.23
CA THR A 21 4.33 12.99 8.81
C THR A 21 3.92 11.99 7.74
N ASN A 22 3.72 10.73 8.13
CA ASN A 22 3.32 9.69 7.21
C ASN A 22 1.84 9.90 6.94
N VAL A 23 1.51 10.36 5.74
CA VAL A 23 0.13 10.54 5.31
C VAL A 23 -0.55 9.16 5.33
N THR A 24 -1.60 9.03 6.14
CA THR A 24 -2.36 7.78 6.27
C THR A 24 -3.75 7.93 5.69
N ILE A 25 -4.48 6.82 5.51
CA ILE A 25 -5.90 6.84 5.13
C ILE A 25 -6.76 7.69 6.08
N LYS A 26 -6.38 7.80 7.37
CA LYS A 26 -7.05 8.66 8.35
C LYS A 26 -6.81 10.14 8.05
N THR A 27 -5.62 10.48 7.57
CA THR A 27 -5.26 11.85 7.16
C THR A 27 -6.08 12.26 5.95
N VAL A 28 -6.17 11.38 4.93
CA VAL A 28 -7.01 11.61 3.74
C VAL A 28 -8.48 11.75 4.11
N ALA A 29 -9.01 10.88 4.98
CA ALA A 29 -10.39 10.95 5.44
C ALA A 29 -10.73 12.28 6.11
N LYS A 30 -9.83 12.78 6.98
CA LYS A 30 -9.98 14.10 7.62
C LYS A 30 -9.93 15.25 6.62
N HIS A 31 -9.00 15.21 5.66
CA HIS A 31 -8.87 16.24 4.64
C HIS A 31 -10.09 16.29 3.70
N ALA A 32 -10.61 15.13 3.32
CA ALA A 32 -11.78 14.99 2.46
C ALA A 32 -13.12 15.16 3.20
N GLY A 33 -13.13 15.27 4.53
CA GLY A 33 -14.36 15.39 5.32
C GLY A 33 -15.24 14.14 5.35
N VAL A 34 -14.68 12.95 5.14
CA VAL A 34 -15.42 11.68 5.06
C VAL A 34 -14.92 10.64 6.06
N SER A 35 -15.64 9.53 6.19
CA SER A 35 -15.19 8.39 6.99
C SER A 35 -14.03 7.64 6.32
N THR A 36 -13.18 6.97 7.11
CA THR A 36 -12.13 6.08 6.58
C THR A 36 -12.70 4.94 5.72
N ALA A 37 -13.90 4.46 6.05
CA ALA A 37 -14.60 3.45 5.27
C ALA A 37 -15.03 3.98 3.89
N THR A 38 -15.39 5.26 3.79
CA THR A 38 -15.69 5.91 2.51
C THR A 38 -14.43 6.02 1.66
N VAL A 39 -13.32 6.49 2.23
CA VAL A 39 -12.02 6.54 1.52
C VAL A 39 -11.61 5.15 1.04
N SER A 40 -11.73 4.13 1.90
CA SER A 40 -11.44 2.73 1.55
C SER A 40 -12.28 2.25 0.35
N ARG A 41 -13.57 2.60 0.30
CA ARG A 41 -14.46 2.23 -0.82
C ARG A 41 -14.09 2.94 -2.11
N VAL A 42 -13.81 4.24 -2.06
CA VAL A 42 -13.39 5.02 -3.23
C VAL A 42 -12.08 4.46 -3.78
N LEU A 43 -11.09 4.23 -2.92
CA LEU A 43 -9.77 3.75 -3.32
C LEU A 43 -9.74 2.29 -3.79
N SER A 44 -10.65 1.45 -3.29
CA SER A 44 -10.77 0.05 -3.74
C SER A 44 -11.68 -0.13 -4.96
N GLY A 45 -12.32 0.94 -5.43
CA GLY A 45 -13.32 0.87 -6.51
C GLY A 45 -14.60 0.10 -6.13
N ASN A 46 -14.69 -0.40 -4.89
CA ASN A 46 -15.76 -1.27 -4.44
C ASN A 46 -16.82 -0.49 -3.66
N GLY A 47 -17.99 -0.33 -4.27
CA GLY A 47 -19.21 0.16 -3.61
C GLY A 47 -19.82 1.41 -4.25
N ARG A 48 -21.07 1.70 -3.87
CA ARG A 48 -21.79 2.91 -4.33
C ARG A 48 -21.40 4.09 -3.46
N VAL A 49 -20.49 4.94 -3.96
CA VAL A 49 -20.17 6.25 -3.41
C VAL A 49 -20.61 7.30 -4.42
N SER A 50 -21.13 8.45 -3.97
CA SER A 50 -21.54 9.51 -4.91
C SER A 50 -20.32 10.03 -5.70
N PRO A 51 -20.50 10.48 -6.95
CA PRO A 51 -19.41 11.01 -7.76
C PRO A 51 -18.68 12.18 -7.08
N GLU A 52 -19.44 13.03 -6.38
CA GLU A 52 -18.90 14.15 -5.61
C GLU A 52 -17.93 13.71 -4.51
N LEU A 53 -18.29 12.68 -3.74
CA LEU A 53 -17.44 12.14 -2.68
C LEU A 53 -16.24 11.37 -3.24
N GLN A 54 -16.39 10.70 -4.39
CA GLN A 54 -15.27 10.07 -5.08
C GLN A 54 -14.22 11.11 -5.46
N GLU A 55 -14.64 12.22 -6.06
CA GLU A 55 -13.74 13.28 -6.49
C GLU A 55 -13.08 13.99 -5.30
N ALA A 56 -13.84 14.32 -4.25
CA ALA A 56 -13.29 14.94 -3.03
C ALA A 56 -12.19 14.07 -2.37
N VAL A 57 -12.39 12.75 -2.34
CA VAL A 57 -11.38 11.80 -1.83
C VAL A 57 -10.17 11.73 -2.75
N ARG A 58 -10.37 11.69 -4.08
CA ARG A 58 -9.28 11.61 -5.06
C ARG A 58 -8.38 12.85 -5.00
N GLN A 59 -8.97 14.03 -4.98
CA GLN A 59 -8.25 15.31 -4.83
C GLN A 59 -7.49 15.39 -3.51
N SER A 60 -8.11 14.94 -2.41
CA SER A 60 -7.46 14.92 -1.11
C SER A 60 -6.28 13.94 -1.06
N ALA A 61 -6.40 12.78 -1.70
CA ALA A 61 -5.30 11.83 -1.80
C ALA A 61 -4.14 12.39 -2.64
N GLU A 62 -4.43 13.05 -3.76
CA GLU A 62 -3.44 13.72 -4.61
C GLU A 62 -2.73 14.86 -3.87
N ALA A 63 -3.49 15.77 -3.25
CA ALA A 63 -2.95 16.90 -2.51
C ALA A 63 -2.02 16.49 -1.36
N LEU A 64 -2.29 15.33 -0.74
CA LEU A 64 -1.49 14.77 0.34
C LEU A 64 -0.42 13.78 -0.16
N ASN A 65 -0.27 13.59 -1.47
CA ASN A 65 0.61 12.59 -2.07
C ASN A 65 0.44 11.19 -1.45
N TYR A 66 -0.81 10.82 -1.16
CA TYR A 66 -1.16 9.55 -0.56
C TYR A 66 -1.24 8.47 -1.63
N SER A 67 -0.43 7.42 -1.47
CA SER A 67 -0.52 6.20 -2.26
C SER A 67 -0.77 4.99 -1.36
N ILE A 68 -1.42 3.99 -1.94
CA ILE A 68 -1.69 2.74 -1.26
C ILE A 68 -0.43 1.87 -1.31
N ASN A 69 0.03 1.42 -0.14
CA ASN A 69 1.09 0.42 -0.07
C ASN A 69 0.48 -0.99 -0.12
N ALA A 70 0.58 -1.65 -1.28
CA ALA A 70 0.05 -2.99 -1.50
C ALA A 70 0.64 -4.03 -0.54
N VAL A 71 1.93 -3.93 -0.19
CA VAL A 71 2.59 -4.83 0.77
C VAL A 71 1.98 -4.65 2.17
N ALA A 72 1.77 -3.41 2.60
CA ALA A 72 1.15 -3.12 3.90
C ALA A 72 -0.31 -3.61 3.97
N ILE A 73 -1.05 -3.52 2.86
CA ILE A 73 -2.39 -4.12 2.76
C ILE A 73 -2.31 -5.63 2.89
N ALA A 74 -1.43 -6.28 2.12
CA ALA A 74 -1.30 -7.73 2.12
C ALA A 74 -0.89 -8.30 3.49
N LEU A 75 -0.02 -7.59 4.21
CA LEU A 75 0.35 -7.93 5.59
C LEU A 75 -0.85 -7.80 6.54
N ARG A 76 -1.63 -6.71 6.45
CA ARG A 76 -2.81 -6.48 7.30
C ARG A 76 -3.94 -7.48 7.02
N SER A 77 -4.17 -7.80 5.75
CA SER A 77 -5.22 -8.74 5.33
C SER A 77 -4.78 -10.21 5.45
N SER A 78 -3.49 -10.46 5.67
CA SER A 78 -2.85 -11.78 5.52
C SER A 78 -3.17 -12.46 4.19
N ARG A 79 -3.42 -11.65 3.15
CA ARG A 79 -3.79 -12.10 1.80
C ARG A 79 -3.07 -11.25 0.77
N THR A 80 -2.34 -11.88 -0.13
CA THR A 80 -1.74 -11.23 -1.29
C THR A 80 -2.68 -11.33 -2.49
N ALA A 81 -2.61 -10.36 -3.40
CA ALA A 81 -3.23 -10.43 -4.72
C ALA A 81 -2.18 -10.91 -5.75
N THR A 82 -1.49 -12.01 -5.44
CA THR A 82 -0.38 -12.53 -6.26
C THR A 82 -0.77 -13.87 -6.85
N MET A 83 -0.69 -14.00 -8.18
CA MET A 83 -0.81 -15.28 -8.87
C MET A 83 0.58 -15.78 -9.27
N GLY A 84 0.93 -16.98 -8.82
CA GLY A 84 2.13 -17.69 -9.26
C GLY A 84 1.79 -18.65 -10.40
N MET A 85 2.68 -18.77 -11.38
CA MET A 85 2.51 -19.64 -12.53
C MET A 85 3.77 -20.46 -12.75
N ILE A 86 3.61 -21.78 -12.86
CA ILE A 86 4.69 -22.72 -13.16
C ILE A 86 4.52 -23.16 -14.60
N VAL A 87 5.49 -22.81 -15.44
CA VAL A 87 5.50 -23.19 -16.86
C VAL A 87 6.72 -24.05 -17.16
N PRO A 88 6.61 -25.00 -18.10
CA PRO A 88 7.76 -25.82 -18.53
C PRO A 88 8.89 -24.99 -19.15
N GLU A 89 8.54 -24.01 -19.98
CA GLU A 89 9.48 -23.17 -20.73
C GLU A 89 8.80 -21.83 -21.07
N ILE A 90 9.46 -20.71 -20.78
CA ILE A 90 8.84 -19.37 -20.84
C ILE A 90 8.86 -18.76 -22.24
N ASP A 91 9.86 -19.12 -23.04
CA ASP A 91 10.14 -18.63 -24.39
C ASP A 91 9.50 -19.49 -25.49
N SER A 92 8.82 -20.58 -25.12
CA SER A 92 8.03 -21.37 -26.06
C SER A 92 6.87 -20.53 -26.64
N PRO A 93 6.76 -20.36 -27.97
CA PRO A 93 5.72 -19.53 -28.59
C PRO A 93 4.28 -19.95 -28.24
N ALA A 94 4.06 -21.25 -28.00
CA ALA A 94 2.76 -21.76 -27.55
C ALA A 94 2.48 -21.36 -26.08
N MET A 95 3.49 -21.48 -25.22
CA MET A 95 3.37 -21.11 -23.80
C MET A 95 3.23 -19.61 -23.62
N SER A 96 4.03 -18.80 -24.33
CA SER A 96 3.93 -17.33 -24.24
C SER A 96 2.52 -16.83 -24.58
N ARG A 97 1.85 -17.43 -25.57
CA ARG A 97 0.43 -17.10 -25.86
C ARG A 97 -0.48 -17.41 -24.68
N LEU A 98 -0.33 -18.56 -24.05
CA LEU A 98 -1.12 -18.95 -22.88
C LEU A 98 -0.87 -18.03 -21.68
N ILE A 99 0.40 -17.68 -21.41
CA ILE A 99 0.77 -16.73 -20.36
C ILE A 99 0.07 -15.39 -20.59
N GLN A 100 0.12 -14.87 -21.82
CA GLN A 100 -0.54 -13.61 -22.17
C GLN A 100 -2.06 -13.68 -22.00
N GLN A 101 -2.69 -14.81 -22.32
CA GLN A 101 -4.13 -14.99 -22.08
C GLN A 101 -4.47 -14.98 -20.59
N VAL A 102 -3.66 -15.62 -19.75
CA VAL A 102 -3.86 -15.59 -18.29
C VAL A 102 -3.70 -14.17 -17.75
N VAL A 103 -2.68 -13.43 -18.17
CA VAL A 103 -2.48 -12.03 -17.75
C VAL A 103 -3.67 -11.16 -18.15
N ASN A 104 -4.17 -11.27 -19.38
CA ASN A 104 -5.31 -10.48 -19.87
C ASN A 104 -6.62 -10.73 -19.13
N VAL A 105 -6.82 -11.92 -18.55
CA VAL A 105 -8.04 -12.24 -17.77
C VAL A 105 -7.96 -11.67 -16.34
N LEU A 106 -6.76 -11.29 -15.89
CA LEU A 106 -6.52 -10.81 -14.53
C LEU A 106 -6.42 -9.28 -14.43
N GLU A 107 -6.19 -8.58 -15.53
CA GLU A 107 -6.33 -7.12 -15.64
C GLU A 107 -7.80 -6.69 -15.64
#